data_AF-A0A969NEH5-F1
#
_entry.id   AF-A0A969NEH5-F1
#
_cell.length_a   1.000
_cell.length_b   1.000
_cell.length_c   1.000
_cell.angle_alpha   90.00
_cell.angle_beta   90.00
_cell.angle_gamma   90.00
#
_symmetry.space_group_name_H-M   'P 1'
#
loop_
_entity.id
_entity.type
_entity.pdbx_description
1 polymer ?
#
loop_
_entity_poly.entity_id
_entity_poly.type
_entity_poly.pdbx_seq_one_letter_code
_entity_poly.pdbx_strand_id
1 'polypeptide(L)'
;MGYYIDFENISIESYRDELKTASLTKSRLTLKENTNEIFGKIKKQNINTVNDLQKALKTKEKLKAFSEKSGIDEEYLTILIREINSNQQKPNKIKDFPNIPGEIIEKLERLGIKDTFQLFQRVIDDDARKSFCKESGIDKEGILKLAKLADLSRIRWVNHTFAYVLYEIGYDTVEKVINADYEQLHKKVNQLNQEQTIYKGHIGVNDMKLTIEAAKKVSLDIEY
;
A
#
# COMPACT_ATOMS: atom_id res chain seq x y z
N MET A 1 1.01 4.02 -15.12
CA MET A 1 -0.07 4.14 -14.12
C MET A 1 -0.46 2.75 -13.68
N GLY A 2 -0.47 2.51 -12.38
CA GLY A 2 -0.72 1.20 -11.83
C GLY A 2 -1.15 1.28 -10.38
N TYR A 3 -2.10 0.42 -10.01
CA TYR A 3 -2.52 0.32 -8.61
C TYR A 3 -1.37 -0.11 -7.69
N TYR A 4 -0.46 -0.95 -8.21
CA TYR A 4 0.69 -1.48 -7.48
C TYR A 4 1.99 -0.84 -7.91
N ILE A 5 2.95 -0.82 -6.98
CA ILE A 5 4.35 -0.58 -7.28
C ILE A 5 4.85 -1.66 -8.25
N ASP A 6 5.49 -1.21 -9.32
CA ASP A 6 6.03 -2.06 -10.37
C ASP A 6 7.41 -2.60 -9.99
N PHE A 7 7.44 -3.83 -9.48
CA PHE A 7 8.67 -4.50 -9.06
C PHE A 7 9.55 -4.95 -10.23
N GLU A 8 9.06 -4.94 -11.47
CA GLU A 8 9.88 -5.32 -12.63
C GLU A 8 10.92 -4.24 -12.94
N ASN A 9 10.62 -2.99 -12.60
CA ASN A 9 11.47 -1.84 -12.84
C ASN A 9 12.37 -1.45 -11.65
N ILE A 10 12.36 -2.24 -10.56
CA ILE A 10 13.21 -2.00 -9.38
C ILE A 10 14.35 -3.01 -9.36
N SER A 11 15.59 -2.53 -9.57
CA SER A 11 16.78 -3.37 -9.46
C SER A 11 17.06 -3.77 -8.01
N ILE A 12 17.71 -4.92 -7.82
CA ILE A 12 18.13 -5.41 -6.51
C ILE A 12 19.11 -4.45 -5.84
N GLU A 13 19.96 -3.76 -6.60
CA GLU A 13 20.87 -2.74 -6.07
C GLU A 13 20.13 -1.48 -5.61
N SER A 14 19.15 -1.01 -6.39
CA SER A 14 18.33 0.14 -5.99
C SER A 14 17.55 -0.18 -4.72
N TYR A 15 16.92 -1.35 -4.68
CA TYR A 15 16.17 -1.79 -3.49
C TYR A 15 17.08 -1.98 -2.26
N ARG A 16 18.30 -2.49 -2.44
CA ARG A 16 19.31 -2.57 -1.37
C ARG A 16 19.58 -1.20 -0.75
N ASP A 17 19.80 -0.19 -1.59
CA ASP A 17 20.17 1.15 -1.14
C ASP A 17 18.98 1.86 -0.49
N GLU A 18 17.77 1.65 -1.00
CA GLU A 18 16.53 2.06 -0.34
C GLU A 18 16.38 1.40 1.04
N LEU A 19 16.61 0.08 1.15
CA LEU A 19 16.43 -0.67 2.39
C LEU A 19 17.35 -0.18 3.53
N LYS A 20 18.56 0.30 3.20
CA LYS A 20 19.49 0.89 4.18
C LYS A 20 18.91 2.14 4.85
N THR A 21 18.28 3.01 4.07
CA THR A 21 17.74 4.29 4.55
C THR A 21 16.29 4.19 5.02
N ALA A 22 15.56 3.16 4.60
CA ALA A 22 14.15 2.97 4.89
C ALA A 22 13.83 3.00 6.40
N SER A 23 12.75 3.67 6.78
CA SER A 23 12.20 3.54 8.13
C SER A 23 11.48 2.19 8.25
N LEU A 24 11.96 1.30 9.13
CA LEU A 24 11.42 -0.05 9.29
C LEU A 24 10.81 -0.25 10.67
N THR A 25 9.84 -1.16 10.77
CA THR A 25 9.31 -1.62 12.05
C THR A 25 10.39 -2.41 12.81
N LYS A 26 10.27 -2.49 14.15
CA LYS A 26 11.23 -3.24 15.00
C LYS A 26 11.50 -4.66 14.50
N SER A 27 10.44 -5.36 14.10
CA SER A 27 10.49 -6.74 13.55
C SER A 27 11.16 -6.88 12.18
N ARG A 28 11.59 -5.77 11.56
CA ARG A 28 12.24 -5.74 10.24
C ARG A 28 13.60 -5.06 10.27
N LEU A 29 14.07 -4.61 11.43
CA LEU A 29 15.36 -3.92 11.57
C LEU A 29 16.55 -4.79 11.15
N THR A 30 16.48 -6.10 11.34
CA THR A 30 17.54 -7.05 10.90
C THR A 30 17.79 -6.98 9.39
N LEU A 31 16.83 -6.51 8.57
CA LEU A 31 17.04 -6.33 7.13
C LEU A 31 18.14 -5.31 6.79
N LYS A 32 18.45 -4.41 7.73
CA LYS A 32 19.55 -3.43 7.60
C LYS A 32 20.92 -4.00 7.96
N GLU A 33 20.99 -5.17 8.55
CA GLU A 33 22.24 -5.82 8.92
C GLU A 33 22.82 -6.53 7.71
N ASN A 34 24.12 -6.34 7.47
CA ASN A 34 24.86 -7.02 6.40
C ASN A 34 24.23 -6.89 4.99
N THR A 35 23.47 -5.83 4.73
CA THR A 35 22.66 -5.69 3.50
C THR A 35 23.52 -5.79 2.23
N ASN A 36 24.75 -5.27 2.23
CA ASN A 36 25.65 -5.38 1.08
C ASN A 36 26.07 -6.83 0.78
N GLU A 37 26.42 -7.60 1.81
CA GLU A 37 26.83 -8.99 1.66
C GLU A 37 25.65 -9.84 1.17
N ILE A 38 24.50 -9.69 1.81
CA ILE A 38 23.30 -10.46 1.50
C ILE A 38 22.83 -10.19 0.07
N PHE A 39 22.74 -8.91 -0.33
CA PHE A 39 22.34 -8.56 -1.69
C PHE A 39 23.39 -8.96 -2.73
N GLY A 40 24.67 -9.04 -2.34
CA GLY A 40 25.71 -9.66 -3.16
C GLY A 40 25.48 -11.15 -3.39
N LYS A 41 25.07 -11.90 -2.34
CA LYS A 41 24.68 -13.31 -2.45
C LYS A 41 23.43 -13.49 -3.31
N ILE A 42 22.43 -12.61 -3.18
CA ILE A 42 21.22 -12.61 -4.02
C ILE A 42 21.56 -12.41 -5.49
N LYS A 43 22.39 -11.40 -5.81
CA LYS A 43 22.78 -11.10 -7.19
C LYS A 43 23.52 -12.26 -7.88
N LYS A 44 24.36 -12.99 -7.13
CA LYS A 44 25.05 -14.21 -7.62
C LYS A 44 24.08 -15.33 -8.04
N GLN A 45 22.82 -15.27 -7.63
CA GLN A 45 21.77 -16.21 -8.03
C GLN A 45 21.02 -15.79 -9.31
N ASN A 46 21.56 -14.84 -10.08
CA ASN A 46 20.94 -14.26 -11.28
C ASN A 46 19.61 -13.56 -11.01
N ILE A 47 19.47 -12.98 -9.82
CA ILE A 47 18.32 -12.16 -9.44
C ILE A 47 18.68 -10.70 -9.71
N ASN A 48 17.97 -10.07 -10.64
CA ASN A 48 18.28 -8.69 -11.08
C ASN A 48 17.25 -7.67 -10.58
N THR A 49 15.99 -8.09 -10.43
CA THR A 49 14.88 -7.22 -10.03
C THR A 49 14.21 -7.70 -8.75
N VAL A 50 13.46 -6.80 -8.09
CA VAL A 50 12.63 -7.16 -6.93
C VAL A 50 11.59 -8.21 -7.31
N ASN A 51 11.04 -8.15 -8.54
CA ASN A 51 10.12 -9.16 -9.07
C ASN A 51 10.78 -10.54 -9.17
N ASP A 52 12.03 -10.63 -9.64
CA ASP A 52 12.79 -11.89 -9.68
C ASP A 52 12.94 -12.48 -8.28
N LEU A 53 13.30 -11.64 -7.31
CA LEU A 53 13.47 -12.07 -5.92
C LEU A 53 12.13 -12.53 -5.33
N GLN A 54 11.05 -11.79 -5.57
CA GLN A 54 9.71 -12.14 -5.13
C GLN A 54 9.29 -13.51 -5.68
N LYS A 55 9.54 -13.77 -6.97
CA LYS A 55 9.26 -15.06 -7.62
C LYS A 55 10.14 -16.19 -7.09
N ALA A 56 11.41 -15.91 -6.80
CA ALA A 56 12.37 -16.86 -6.24
C ALA A 56 12.04 -17.26 -4.79
N LEU A 57 11.40 -16.38 -4.02
CA LEU A 57 11.04 -16.62 -2.61
C LEU A 57 9.54 -16.91 -2.42
N LYS A 58 8.78 -17.12 -3.50
CA LYS A 58 7.30 -17.14 -3.49
C LYS A 58 6.67 -18.20 -2.59
N THR A 59 7.26 -19.38 -2.51
CA THR A 59 6.73 -20.50 -1.71
C THR A 59 7.77 -20.93 -0.67
N LYS A 60 7.31 -21.62 0.37
CA LYS A 60 8.19 -22.13 1.42
C LYS A 60 9.27 -23.06 0.84
N GLU A 61 8.92 -23.92 -0.11
CA GLU A 61 9.91 -24.81 -0.74
C GLU A 61 10.96 -24.02 -1.52
N LYS A 62 10.53 -23.02 -2.30
CA LYS A 62 11.46 -22.18 -3.08
C LYS A 62 12.37 -21.34 -2.19
N LEU A 63 11.81 -20.77 -1.11
CA LEU A 63 12.56 -19.99 -0.14
C LEU A 63 13.65 -20.85 0.51
N LYS A 64 13.30 -22.05 0.97
CA LYS A 64 14.27 -22.99 1.55
C LYS A 64 15.36 -23.39 0.55
N ALA A 65 14.99 -23.75 -0.68
CA ALA A 65 15.96 -24.06 -1.73
C ALA A 65 16.88 -22.87 -2.05
N PHE A 66 16.35 -21.64 -2.03
CA PHE A 66 17.14 -20.43 -2.23
C PHE A 66 18.10 -20.19 -1.06
N SER A 67 17.66 -20.42 0.19
CA SER A 67 18.50 -20.34 1.38
C SER A 67 19.69 -21.29 1.27
N GLU A 68 19.44 -22.56 0.99
CA GLU A 68 20.47 -23.60 0.83
C GLU A 68 21.48 -23.22 -0.27
N LYS A 69 20.99 -22.73 -1.41
CA LYS A 69 21.84 -22.37 -2.56
C LYS A 69 22.66 -21.10 -2.35
N SER A 70 22.11 -20.12 -1.64
CA SER A 70 22.72 -18.80 -1.47
C SER A 70 23.55 -18.67 -0.18
N GLY A 71 23.34 -19.56 0.79
CA GLY A 71 23.91 -19.45 2.13
C GLY A 71 23.36 -18.26 2.91
N ILE A 72 22.14 -17.81 2.60
CA ILE A 72 21.43 -16.76 3.33
C ILE A 72 20.45 -17.45 4.28
N ASP A 73 20.36 -16.96 5.51
CA ASP A 73 19.47 -17.50 6.53
C ASP A 73 17.98 -17.47 6.12
N GLU A 74 17.24 -18.53 6.47
CA GLU A 74 15.82 -18.70 6.11
C GLU A 74 14.93 -17.64 6.78
N GLU A 75 15.22 -17.28 8.03
CA GLU A 75 14.48 -16.25 8.77
C GLU A 75 14.70 -14.88 8.14
N TYR A 76 15.93 -14.53 7.76
CA TYR A 76 16.20 -13.30 7.02
C TYR A 76 15.39 -13.22 5.72
N LEU A 77 15.42 -14.28 4.90
CA LEU A 77 14.66 -14.33 3.64
C LEU A 77 13.15 -14.23 3.87
N THR A 78 12.65 -14.84 4.95
CA THR A 78 11.23 -14.77 5.36
C THR A 78 10.83 -13.34 5.72
N ILE A 79 11.66 -12.63 6.48
CA ILE A 79 11.42 -11.22 6.83
C ILE A 79 11.52 -10.35 5.57
N LEU A 80 12.47 -10.62 4.68
CA LEU A 80 12.69 -9.87 3.44
C LEU A 80 11.50 -9.99 2.50
N ILE A 81 11.01 -11.21 2.23
CA ILE A 81 9.86 -11.40 1.34
C ILE A 81 8.58 -10.82 1.95
N ARG A 82 8.44 -10.82 3.28
CA ARG A 82 7.34 -10.14 3.98
C ARG A 82 7.43 -8.62 3.83
N GLU A 83 8.63 -8.05 3.87
CA GLU A 83 8.86 -6.63 3.58
C GLU A 83 8.47 -6.29 2.15
N ILE A 84 9.00 -7.00 1.17
CA ILE A 84 8.71 -6.81 -0.25
C ILE A 84 7.20 -6.90 -0.50
N ASN A 85 6.57 -7.99 -0.10
CA ASN A 85 5.14 -8.23 -0.34
C ASN A 85 4.23 -7.21 0.34
N SER A 86 4.66 -6.61 1.45
CA SER A 86 3.86 -5.56 2.10
C SER A 86 3.75 -4.27 1.29
N ASN A 87 4.63 -4.04 0.31
CA ASN A 87 4.51 -2.92 -0.64
C ASN A 87 3.45 -3.16 -1.73
N GLN A 88 2.91 -4.38 -1.85
CA GLN A 88 1.78 -4.72 -2.74
C GLN A 88 0.60 -5.18 -1.88
N GLN A 89 0.04 -4.25 -1.11
CA GLN A 89 -1.06 -4.59 -0.20
C GLN A 89 -2.30 -5.05 -0.96
N LYS A 90 -3.06 -5.98 -0.36
CA LYS A 90 -4.28 -6.47 -0.99
C LYS A 90 -5.28 -5.33 -1.18
N PRO A 91 -6.02 -5.29 -2.32
CA PRO A 91 -7.04 -4.29 -2.54
C PRO A 91 -8.10 -4.36 -1.44
N ASN A 92 -8.48 -3.21 -0.92
CA ASN A 92 -9.57 -3.08 0.02
C ASN A 92 -10.89 -3.35 -0.71
N LYS A 93 -11.77 -4.19 -0.12
CA LYS A 93 -13.12 -4.42 -0.65
C LYS A 93 -13.96 -3.18 -0.39
N ILE A 94 -14.75 -2.76 -1.38
CA ILE A 94 -15.55 -1.54 -1.29
C ILE A 94 -16.60 -1.65 -0.16
N LYS A 95 -17.17 -2.83 0.03
CA LYS A 95 -18.18 -3.07 1.08
C LYS A 95 -17.65 -3.02 2.52
N ASP A 96 -16.33 -3.11 2.70
CA ASP A 96 -15.71 -3.09 4.04
C ASP A 96 -15.42 -1.65 4.49
N PHE A 97 -15.54 -0.65 3.61
CA PHE A 97 -15.37 0.76 3.98
C PHE A 97 -16.51 1.25 4.86
N PRO A 98 -16.20 1.96 5.96
CA PRO A 98 -17.22 2.65 6.74
C PRO A 98 -18.00 3.67 5.91
N ASN A 99 -19.29 3.84 6.22
CA ASN A 99 -20.13 4.91 5.69
C ASN A 99 -20.17 5.02 4.15
N ILE A 100 -20.18 3.86 3.47
CA ILE A 100 -20.56 3.74 2.07
C ILE A 100 -22.01 3.21 1.99
N PRO A 101 -22.94 3.93 1.35
CA PRO A 101 -24.32 3.47 1.18
C PRO A 101 -24.41 2.09 0.51
N GLY A 102 -25.30 1.23 1.01
CA GLY A 102 -25.53 -0.11 0.44
C GLY A 102 -25.89 -0.08 -1.04
N GLU A 103 -26.68 0.91 -1.47
CA GLU A 103 -27.04 1.09 -2.88
C GLU A 103 -25.83 1.32 -3.79
N ILE A 104 -24.83 2.08 -3.32
CA ILE A 104 -23.58 2.30 -4.07
C ILE A 104 -22.81 0.98 -4.20
N ILE A 105 -22.74 0.20 -3.12
CA ILE A 105 -22.08 -1.12 -3.12
C ILE A 105 -22.77 -2.04 -4.14
N GLU A 106 -24.11 -2.13 -4.11
CA GLU A 106 -24.87 -2.95 -5.06
C GLU A 106 -24.65 -2.53 -6.52
N LYS A 107 -24.64 -1.22 -6.79
CA LYS A 107 -24.37 -0.68 -8.14
C LYS A 107 -22.99 -1.10 -8.64
N LEU A 108 -21.96 -1.00 -7.81
CA LEU A 108 -20.60 -1.43 -8.16
C LEU A 108 -20.50 -2.94 -8.36
N GLU A 109 -21.14 -3.74 -7.49
CA GLU A 109 -21.11 -5.20 -7.61
C GLU A 109 -21.78 -5.70 -8.89
N ARG A 110 -22.87 -5.04 -9.34
CA ARG A 110 -23.52 -5.33 -10.65
C ARG A 110 -22.60 -5.07 -11.84
N LEU A 111 -21.65 -4.15 -11.71
CA LEU A 111 -20.60 -3.86 -12.70
C LEU A 111 -19.35 -4.74 -12.52
N GLY A 112 -19.38 -5.71 -11.58
CA GLY A 112 -18.25 -6.58 -11.29
C GLY A 112 -17.13 -5.93 -10.46
N ILE A 113 -17.37 -4.75 -9.90
CA ILE A 113 -16.40 -3.99 -9.10
C ILE A 113 -16.66 -4.26 -7.62
N LYS A 114 -15.75 -4.98 -6.98
CA LYS A 114 -15.83 -5.41 -5.57
C LYS A 114 -14.73 -4.81 -4.71
N ASP A 115 -13.63 -4.38 -5.32
CA ASP A 115 -12.48 -3.84 -4.63
C ASP A 115 -11.90 -2.60 -5.32
N THR A 116 -10.99 -1.97 -4.60
CA THR A 116 -10.28 -0.74 -4.99
C THR A 116 -9.40 -0.91 -6.23
N PHE A 117 -8.87 -2.12 -6.50
CA PHE A 117 -8.08 -2.37 -7.71
C PHE A 117 -8.96 -2.35 -8.96
N GLN A 118 -10.12 -3.00 -8.90
CA GLN A 118 -11.09 -3.00 -10.00
C GLN A 118 -11.69 -1.61 -10.25
N LEU A 119 -11.87 -0.83 -9.18
CA LEU A 119 -12.37 0.54 -9.25
C LEU A 119 -11.34 1.51 -9.85
N PHE A 120 -10.06 1.37 -9.49
CA PHE A 120 -9.00 2.35 -9.74
C PHE A 120 -8.94 2.85 -11.19
N GLN A 121 -8.98 1.95 -12.17
CA GLN A 121 -8.89 2.32 -13.59
C GLN A 121 -10.13 3.06 -14.10
N ARG A 122 -11.25 3.01 -13.37
CA ARG A 122 -12.52 3.65 -13.74
C ARG A 122 -12.63 5.09 -13.25
N VAL A 123 -11.70 5.52 -12.39
CA VAL A 123 -11.79 6.78 -11.66
C VAL A 123 -10.50 7.62 -11.70
N ILE A 124 -9.55 7.22 -12.53
CA ILE A 124 -8.18 7.75 -12.58
C ILE A 124 -8.14 9.25 -12.94
N ASP A 125 -9.01 9.71 -13.83
CA ASP A 125 -9.09 11.10 -14.26
C ASP A 125 -10.56 11.59 -14.29
N ASP A 126 -10.74 12.89 -14.57
CA ASP A 126 -12.06 13.54 -14.56
C ASP A 126 -13.01 12.95 -15.62
N ASP A 127 -12.50 12.59 -16.81
CA ASP A 127 -13.32 12.05 -17.89
C ASP A 127 -13.73 10.59 -17.62
N ALA A 128 -12.82 9.78 -17.08
CA ALA A 128 -13.09 8.45 -16.58
C ALA A 128 -14.18 8.50 -15.50
N ARG A 129 -14.07 9.42 -14.53
CA ARG A 129 -15.09 9.61 -13.49
C ARG A 129 -16.44 10.05 -14.07
N LYS A 130 -16.48 11.00 -15.00
CA LYS A 130 -17.74 11.41 -15.67
C LYS A 130 -18.39 10.27 -16.42
N SER A 131 -17.61 9.48 -17.15
CA SER A 131 -18.10 8.29 -17.86
C SER A 131 -18.67 7.27 -16.87
N PHE A 132 -17.92 7.02 -15.78
CA PHE A 132 -18.31 6.05 -14.77
C PHE A 132 -19.54 6.49 -13.96
N CYS A 133 -19.74 7.80 -13.72
CA CYS A 133 -20.98 8.32 -13.14
C CYS A 133 -22.20 7.94 -13.99
N LYS A 134 -22.12 8.12 -15.32
CA LYS A 134 -23.22 7.79 -16.24
C LYS A 134 -23.53 6.31 -16.27
N GLU A 135 -22.50 5.47 -16.26
CA GLU A 135 -22.63 4.02 -16.32
C GLU A 135 -23.15 3.41 -15.01
N SER A 136 -22.61 3.84 -13.88
CA SER A 136 -22.95 3.30 -12.56
C SER A 136 -24.22 3.90 -11.97
N GLY A 137 -24.64 5.08 -12.41
CA GLY A 137 -25.72 5.85 -11.78
C GLY A 137 -25.38 6.30 -10.37
N ILE A 138 -24.09 6.38 -10.02
CA ILE A 138 -23.57 7.01 -8.80
C ILE A 138 -23.29 8.47 -9.13
N ASP A 139 -23.61 9.37 -8.20
CA ASP A 139 -23.35 10.79 -8.38
C ASP A 139 -21.86 11.13 -8.36
N LYS A 140 -21.52 12.34 -8.80
CA LYS A 140 -20.14 12.81 -8.90
C LYS A 140 -19.42 12.79 -7.55
N GLU A 141 -20.11 13.13 -6.48
CA GLU A 141 -19.54 13.17 -5.14
C GLU A 141 -19.20 11.76 -4.64
N GLY A 142 -20.10 10.79 -4.83
CA GLY A 142 -19.88 9.39 -4.50
C GLY A 142 -18.71 8.79 -5.29
N ILE A 143 -18.63 9.05 -6.60
CA ILE A 143 -17.50 8.60 -7.42
C ILE A 143 -16.18 9.27 -6.97
N LEU A 144 -16.18 10.55 -6.65
CA LEU A 144 -14.99 11.25 -6.16
C LEU A 144 -14.52 10.69 -4.80
N LYS A 145 -15.46 10.43 -3.87
CA LYS A 145 -15.16 9.78 -2.59
C LYS A 145 -14.56 8.38 -2.81
N LEU A 146 -15.14 7.58 -3.70
CA LEU A 146 -14.63 6.26 -4.04
C LEU A 146 -13.24 6.32 -4.68
N ALA A 147 -12.97 7.30 -5.54
CA ALA A 147 -11.65 7.53 -6.14
C ALA A 147 -10.59 7.83 -5.09
N LYS A 148 -10.90 8.74 -4.16
CA LYS A 148 -10.04 9.12 -3.03
C LYS A 148 -9.78 7.95 -2.07
N LEU A 149 -10.79 7.16 -1.75
CA LEU A 149 -10.63 5.95 -0.93
C LEU A 149 -9.79 4.89 -1.63
N ALA A 150 -9.96 4.71 -2.94
CA ALA A 150 -9.11 3.84 -3.75
C ALA A 150 -7.66 4.32 -3.79
N ASP A 151 -7.45 5.64 -3.87
CA ASP A 151 -6.13 6.27 -3.85
C ASP A 151 -5.36 5.94 -2.57
N LEU A 152 -5.97 6.26 -1.42
CA LEU A 152 -5.42 6.01 -0.09
C LEU A 152 -5.18 4.51 0.16
N SER A 153 -6.02 3.65 -0.43
CA SER A 153 -5.89 2.19 -0.36
C SER A 153 -4.71 1.62 -1.14
N ARG A 154 -3.87 2.45 -1.76
CA ARG A 154 -2.58 2.01 -2.33
C ARG A 154 -1.42 2.17 -1.35
N ILE A 155 -1.59 3.00 -0.32
CA ILE A 155 -0.56 3.23 0.69
C ILE A 155 -0.43 1.98 1.55
N ARG A 156 0.77 1.42 1.60
CA ARG A 156 1.07 0.24 2.43
C ARG A 156 0.62 0.46 3.88
N TRP A 157 -0.03 -0.56 4.42
CA TRP A 157 -0.63 -0.61 5.77
C TRP A 157 -1.94 0.19 5.95
N VAL A 158 -2.44 0.83 4.89
CA VAL A 158 -3.73 1.51 4.91
C VAL A 158 -4.83 0.56 4.46
N ASN A 159 -5.59 0.02 5.42
CA ASN A 159 -6.79 -0.77 5.15
C ASN A 159 -8.01 0.14 4.90
N HIS A 160 -9.16 -0.46 4.55
CA HIS A 160 -10.41 0.25 4.28
C HIS A 160 -10.81 1.23 5.40
N THR A 161 -10.67 0.82 6.66
CA THR A 161 -10.99 1.65 7.83
C THR A 161 -10.05 2.84 7.94
N PHE A 162 -8.75 2.64 7.80
CA PHE A 162 -7.77 3.71 7.95
C PHE A 162 -7.76 4.65 6.73
N ALA A 163 -8.03 4.15 5.52
CA ALA A 163 -8.30 5.00 4.35
C ALA A 163 -9.51 5.92 4.60
N TYR A 164 -10.58 5.40 5.20
CA TYR A 164 -11.72 6.22 5.60
C TYR A 164 -11.35 7.28 6.64
N VAL A 165 -10.58 6.92 7.67
CA VAL A 165 -10.08 7.88 8.67
C VAL A 165 -9.32 9.02 8.00
N LEU A 166 -8.33 8.70 7.15
CA LEU A 166 -7.52 9.70 6.44
C LEU A 166 -8.39 10.64 5.58
N TYR A 167 -9.38 10.08 4.89
CA TYR A 167 -10.36 10.84 4.11
C TYR A 167 -11.11 11.85 4.99
N GLU A 168 -11.69 11.40 6.11
CA GLU A 168 -12.51 12.25 6.99
C GLU A 168 -11.71 13.38 7.64
N ILE A 169 -10.43 13.16 7.97
CA ILE A 169 -9.57 14.20 8.57
C ILE A 169 -8.93 15.15 7.54
N GLY A 170 -9.29 15.01 6.26
CA GLY A 170 -8.90 15.89 5.15
C GLY A 170 -7.59 15.54 4.45
N TYR A 171 -6.95 14.41 4.79
CA TYR A 171 -5.82 13.84 4.04
C TYR A 171 -6.36 12.81 3.03
N ASP A 172 -7.24 13.29 2.16
CA ASP A 172 -8.12 12.48 1.32
C ASP A 172 -7.49 12.02 -0.02
N THR A 173 -6.20 12.26 -0.22
CA THR A 173 -5.42 11.82 -1.39
C THR A 173 -4.02 11.40 -0.97
N VAL A 174 -3.37 10.53 -1.75
CA VAL A 174 -1.98 10.13 -1.53
C VAL A 174 -1.06 11.35 -1.50
N GLU A 175 -1.27 12.31 -2.39
CA GLU A 175 -0.50 13.55 -2.43
C GLU A 175 -0.57 14.34 -1.11
N LYS A 176 -1.78 14.46 -0.53
CA LYS A 176 -1.94 15.15 0.77
C LYS A 176 -1.27 14.38 1.89
N VAL A 177 -1.29 13.04 1.87
CA VAL A 177 -0.59 12.22 2.87
C VAL A 177 0.92 12.40 2.75
N ILE A 178 1.49 12.41 1.53
CA ILE A 178 2.93 12.61 1.31
C ILE A 178 3.41 13.93 1.93
N ASN A 179 2.60 14.98 1.79
CA ASN A 179 2.91 16.34 2.26
C ASN A 179 2.47 16.61 3.70
N ALA A 180 1.97 15.61 4.41
CA ALA A 180 1.48 15.77 5.78
C ALA A 180 2.63 15.93 6.79
N ASP A 181 2.38 16.72 7.84
CA ASP A 181 3.17 16.66 9.06
C ASP A 181 2.70 15.47 9.92
N TYR A 182 3.63 14.59 10.29
CA TYR A 182 3.28 13.33 10.96
C TYR A 182 2.73 13.54 12.38
N GLU A 183 3.09 14.62 13.07
CA GLU A 183 2.60 14.95 14.41
C GLU A 183 1.17 15.49 14.35
N GLN A 184 0.91 16.38 13.38
CA GLN A 184 -0.44 16.88 13.10
C GLN A 184 -1.38 15.77 12.62
N LEU A 185 -0.89 14.89 11.73
CA LEU A 185 -1.64 13.73 11.26
C LEU A 185 -2.02 12.83 12.45
N HIS A 186 -1.06 12.50 13.31
CA HIS A 186 -1.30 11.70 14.52
C HIS A 186 -2.33 12.35 15.45
N LYS A 187 -2.24 13.65 15.68
CA LYS A 187 -3.19 14.40 16.52
C LYS A 187 -4.62 14.30 15.96
N LYS A 188 -4.80 14.55 14.65
CA LYS A 188 -6.11 14.51 13.98
C LYS A 188 -6.70 13.09 13.98
N VAL A 189 -5.89 12.08 13.68
CA VAL A 189 -6.30 10.67 13.70
C VAL A 189 -6.82 10.27 15.09
N ASN A 190 -6.08 10.62 16.15
CA ASN A 190 -6.50 10.29 17.52
C ASN A 190 -7.72 11.08 17.98
N GLN A 191 -7.85 12.34 17.58
CA GLN A 191 -9.05 13.14 17.87
C GLN A 191 -10.29 12.49 17.25
N LEU A 192 -10.26 12.15 15.96
CA LEU A 192 -11.38 11.50 15.29
C LEU A 192 -11.73 10.16 15.95
N ASN A 193 -10.71 9.39 16.37
CA ASN A 193 -10.96 8.12 17.03
C ASN A 193 -11.54 8.26 18.44
N GLN A 194 -11.22 9.31 19.18
CA GLN A 194 -11.85 9.61 20.46
C GLN A 194 -13.34 9.96 20.28
N GLU A 195 -13.67 10.65 19.19
CA GLU A 195 -15.04 11.06 18.88
C GLU A 195 -15.89 9.89 18.37
N GLN A 196 -15.32 9.00 17.55
CA GLN A 196 -16.09 7.98 16.80
C GLN A 196 -15.77 6.53 17.17
N THR A 197 -14.75 6.27 17.99
CA THR A 197 -14.31 4.92 18.40
C THR A 197 -14.12 3.96 17.21
N ILE A 198 -13.40 4.42 16.18
CA ILE A 198 -13.19 3.71 14.91
C ILE A 198 -12.27 2.48 15.10
N TYR A 199 -11.25 2.61 15.95
CA TYR A 199 -10.29 1.56 16.26
C TYR A 199 -10.08 1.40 17.78
N LYS A 200 -9.90 0.15 18.21
CA LYS A 200 -9.67 -0.24 19.62
C LYS A 200 -8.20 -0.14 20.05
N GLY A 201 -7.27 -0.01 19.10
CA GLY A 201 -5.83 0.03 19.35
C GLY A 201 -5.30 1.46 19.54
N HIS A 202 -4.02 1.59 19.88
CA HIS A 202 -3.34 2.88 19.89
C HIS A 202 -2.54 3.02 18.59
N ILE A 203 -2.81 4.07 17.81
CA ILE A 203 -1.97 4.47 16.67
C ILE A 203 -0.87 5.38 17.20
N GLY A 204 0.37 4.95 17.12
CA GLY A 204 1.53 5.73 17.57
C GLY A 204 1.95 6.79 16.56
N VAL A 205 2.67 7.79 17.04
CA VAL A 205 3.26 8.84 16.17
C VAL A 205 4.17 8.25 15.09
N ASN A 206 4.90 7.18 15.42
CA ASN A 206 5.77 6.49 14.47
C ASN A 206 4.97 5.78 13.36
N ASP A 207 3.74 5.36 13.60
CA ASP A 207 2.89 4.75 12.57
C ASP A 207 2.50 5.78 11.51
N MET A 208 2.29 7.04 11.89
CA MET A 208 2.02 8.12 10.95
C MET A 208 3.25 8.47 10.12
N LYS A 209 4.43 8.52 10.75
CA LYS A 209 5.69 8.69 10.03
C LYS A 209 5.89 7.58 8.99
N LEU A 210 5.68 6.33 9.39
CA LEU A 210 5.76 5.17 8.52
C LEU A 210 4.73 5.20 7.38
N THR A 211 3.50 5.67 7.65
CA THR A 211 2.44 5.83 6.65
C THR A 211 2.84 6.86 5.59
N ILE A 212 3.41 8.00 6.00
CA ILE A 212 3.88 9.05 5.07
C ILE A 212 5.05 8.54 4.22
N GLU A 213 6.01 7.84 4.82
CA GLU A 213 7.12 7.21 4.08
C GLU A 213 6.64 6.13 3.10
N ALA A 214 5.60 5.37 3.46
CA ALA A 214 4.97 4.42 2.56
C ALA A 214 4.24 5.12 1.40
N ALA A 215 3.56 6.24 1.68
CA ALA A 215 2.84 7.02 0.67
C ALA A 215 3.78 7.59 -0.40
N LYS A 216 5.01 7.98 -0.03
CA LYS A 216 6.04 8.46 -0.97
C LYS A 216 6.44 7.43 -2.04
N LYS A 217 6.17 6.14 -1.80
CA LYS A 217 6.44 5.06 -2.77
C LYS A 217 5.29 4.82 -3.75
N VAL A 218 4.14 5.46 -3.52
CA VAL A 218 2.95 5.32 -4.35
C VAL A 218 2.98 6.38 -5.46
N SER A 219 2.71 5.96 -6.70
CA SER A 219 2.59 6.86 -7.85
C SER A 219 1.41 7.81 -7.70
N LEU A 220 1.55 9.08 -8.11
CA LEU A 220 0.45 10.04 -8.16
C LEU A 220 -0.32 9.89 -9.48
N ASP A 221 -0.99 8.75 -9.63
CA ASP A 221 -1.68 8.36 -10.87
C ASP A 221 -3.10 8.93 -11.00
N ILE A 222 -3.77 9.28 -9.90
CA ILE A 222 -5.14 9.82 -9.93
C ILE A 222 -5.09 11.35 -10.00
N GLU A 223 -5.79 11.92 -10.98
CA GLU A 223 -5.95 13.36 -11.18
C GLU A 223 -7.23 13.84 -10.50
N TYR A 224 -7.18 14.96 -9.77
CA TYR A 224 -8.31 15.47 -8.97
C TYR A 224 -8.85 16.80 -9.47
#